data_AF-A0A6I6G994-F1
#
_entry.id   AF-A0A6I6G994-F1
#
_cell.length_a   1.000
_cell.length_b   1.000
_cell.length_c   1.000
_cell.angle_alpha   90.00
_cell.angle_beta   90.00
_cell.angle_gamma   90.00
#
_symmetry.space_group_name_H-M   'P 1'
#
loop_
_entity.id
_entity.type
_entity.pdbx_description
1 polymer ?
#
loop_
_entity_poly.entity_id
_entity_poly.type
_entity_poly.pdbx_seq_one_letter_code
_entity_poly.pdbx_strand_id
1 'polypeptide(L)'
;MPGLHLVFIEEPEAHLHPQMQEVFIEQLASVAELFPTLDEKRQPWWPQFAVSTHSSHVANRADFSTIRYFRVENDPKGGPGHHANVLDLTNAEDINKKFLHQYLTLTRSDLFFADKAILVEGTSERLIVPAAIRNAKHELSSQYVALMEVGGAYAHIFFPLLDFLRIPALIITDLDAVGPVDGKKRDGATTVHEGTSTSNATIKKWFPDTC
;
A
#
# COMPACT_ATOMS: atom_id res chain seq x y z
N MET A 1 -5.09 27.74 -30.24
CA MET A 1 -5.38 26.90 -29.06
C MET A 1 -4.13 26.93 -28.19
N PRO A 2 -4.25 27.04 -26.86
CA PRO A 2 -3.09 26.81 -26.00
C PRO A 2 -2.56 25.40 -26.30
N GLY A 3 -1.24 25.25 -26.44
CA GLY A 3 -0.63 23.94 -26.67
C GLY A 3 -0.73 23.08 -25.42
N LEU A 4 -0.89 21.77 -25.58
CA LEU A 4 -0.75 20.82 -24.49
C LEU A 4 0.75 20.64 -24.20
N HIS A 5 1.17 20.92 -22.97
CA HIS A 5 2.57 20.76 -22.54
C HIS A 5 2.67 19.51 -21.65
N LEU A 6 3.21 18.42 -22.19
CA LEU A 6 3.46 17.18 -21.46
C LEU A 6 4.95 17.03 -21.21
N VAL A 7 5.33 16.75 -19.97
CA VAL A 7 6.70 16.42 -19.58
C VAL A 7 6.71 15.00 -19.04
N PHE A 8 7.43 14.12 -19.73
CA PHE A 8 7.64 12.75 -19.29
C PHE A 8 9.00 12.64 -18.60
N ILE A 9 9.02 12.07 -17.41
CA ILE A 9 10.22 11.81 -16.63
C ILE A 9 10.25 10.31 -16.36
N GLU A 10 11.27 9.64 -16.88
CA GLU A 10 11.45 8.21 -16.70
C GLU A 10 12.43 7.94 -15.55
N GLU A 11 12.00 7.15 -14.57
CA GLU A 11 12.82 6.62 -13.46
C GLU A 11 13.78 7.67 -12.85
N PRO A 12 13.28 8.79 -12.29
CA PRO A 12 14.14 9.83 -11.73
C PRO A 12 15.06 9.33 -10.61
N GLU A 13 14.72 8.20 -9.99
CA GLU A 13 15.50 7.55 -8.93
C GLU A 13 16.86 6.98 -9.37
N ALA A 14 17.08 6.67 -10.65
CA ALA A 14 18.25 5.92 -11.11
C ALA A 14 19.61 6.55 -10.70
N HIS A 15 19.62 7.86 -10.48
CA HIS A 15 20.80 8.63 -10.08
C HIS A 15 20.58 9.55 -8.87
N LEU A 16 19.45 9.42 -8.17
CA LEU A 16 19.10 10.28 -7.05
C LEU A 16 19.16 9.52 -5.72
N HIS A 17 19.77 10.15 -4.72
CA HIS A 17 19.68 9.68 -3.34
C HIS A 17 18.18 9.62 -2.92
N PRO A 18 17.73 8.64 -2.11
CA PRO A 18 16.33 8.51 -1.72
C PRO A 18 15.68 9.81 -1.21
N GLN A 19 16.37 10.56 -0.36
CA GLN A 19 15.91 11.88 0.10
C GLN A 19 15.66 12.88 -1.05
N MET A 20 16.52 12.87 -2.08
CA MET A 20 16.38 13.74 -3.24
C MET A 20 15.19 13.31 -4.12
N GLN A 21 14.85 12.02 -4.15
CA GLN A 21 13.69 11.52 -4.87
C GLN A 21 12.39 12.08 -4.28
N GLU A 22 12.27 12.10 -2.95
CA GLU A 22 11.12 12.68 -2.26
C GLU A 22 10.99 14.18 -2.56
N VAL A 23 12.09 14.94 -2.40
CA VAL A 23 12.12 16.38 -2.67
C VAL A 23 11.81 16.68 -4.14
N PHE A 24 12.31 15.87 -5.07
CA PHE A 24 12.06 16.05 -6.50
C PHE A 24 10.57 16.02 -6.81
N ILE A 25 9.84 15.05 -6.27
CA ILE A 25 8.40 14.89 -6.51
C ILE A 25 7.60 16.03 -5.89
N GLU A 26 7.97 16.50 -4.69
CA GLU A 26 7.35 17.69 -4.09
C GLU A 26 7.52 18.93 -4.96
N GLN A 27 8.71 19.10 -5.54
CA GLN A 27 9.07 20.30 -6.29
C GLN A 27 8.48 20.34 -7.71
N LEU A 28 8.03 19.22 -8.28
CA LEU A 28 7.41 19.20 -9.61
C LEU A 28 6.22 20.16 -9.72
N ALA A 29 5.41 20.27 -8.66
CA ALA A 29 4.30 21.21 -8.60
C ALA A 29 4.80 22.67 -8.63
N SER A 30 5.85 22.99 -7.87
CA SER A 30 6.46 24.33 -7.86
C SER A 30 7.13 24.68 -9.18
N VAL A 31 7.75 23.70 -9.85
CA VAL A 31 8.36 23.89 -11.17
C VAL A 31 7.30 24.24 -12.22
N ALA A 32 6.08 23.69 -12.11
CA ALA A 32 4.95 24.04 -12.96
C ALA A 32 4.66 25.56 -12.96
N GLU A 33 4.79 26.20 -11.79
CA GLU A 33 4.54 27.62 -11.58
C GLU A 33 5.63 28.53 -12.17
N LEU A 34 6.82 27.98 -12.46
CA LEU A 34 7.94 28.73 -13.04
C LEU A 34 7.82 28.89 -14.55
N PHE A 35 7.14 27.98 -15.27
CA PHE A 35 7.03 28.05 -16.73
C PHE A 35 6.47 29.37 -17.27
N PRO A 36 5.41 29.97 -16.68
CA PRO A 36 4.91 31.28 -17.10
C PRO A 36 5.94 32.41 -17.00
N THR A 37 6.95 32.27 -16.13
CA THR A 37 8.02 33.28 -15.94
C THR A 37 9.16 33.14 -16.95
N LEU A 38 9.27 31.99 -17.62
CA LEU A 38 10.31 31.69 -18.61
C LEU A 38 9.92 32.12 -20.03
N ASP A 39 8.64 32.43 -20.26
CA ASP A 39 8.13 32.85 -21.56
C ASP A 39 7.70 34.32 -21.54
N GLU A 40 8.44 35.16 -22.28
CA GLU A 40 8.15 36.60 -22.43
C GLU A 40 6.73 36.86 -22.99
N LYS A 41 6.09 35.86 -23.62
CA LYS A 41 4.80 35.99 -24.30
C LYS A 41 3.56 35.93 -23.38
N ARG A 42 3.70 35.86 -22.05
CA ARG A 42 2.58 35.88 -21.07
C ARG A 42 1.45 34.89 -21.38
N GLN A 43 1.75 33.77 -22.05
CA GLN A 43 0.75 32.73 -22.26
C GLN A 43 0.64 31.87 -21.01
N PRO A 44 -0.56 31.42 -20.61
CA PRO A 44 -0.70 30.48 -19.51
C PRO A 44 -0.08 29.14 -19.91
N TRP A 45 0.87 28.65 -19.12
CA TRP A 45 1.43 27.32 -19.23
C TRP A 45 0.62 26.36 -18.35
N TRP A 46 0.28 25.18 -18.88
CA TRP A 46 -0.31 24.09 -18.11
C TRP A 46 0.53 22.82 -18.28
N PRO A 47 1.76 22.81 -17.73
CA PRO A 47 2.62 21.64 -17.81
C PRO A 47 2.00 20.49 -17.01
N GLN A 48 1.83 19.35 -17.64
CA GLN A 48 1.45 18.10 -16.98
C GLN A 48 2.68 17.20 -16.93
N PHE A 49 2.99 16.72 -15.73
CA PHE A 49 4.10 15.81 -15.51
C PHE A 49 3.59 14.39 -15.44
N ALA A 50 4.20 13.51 -16.23
CA ALA A 50 4.05 12.07 -16.12
C ALA A 50 5.39 11.49 -15.68
N VAL A 51 5.40 10.87 -14.51
CA VAL A 51 6.60 10.26 -13.92
C VAL A 51 6.40 8.76 -13.87
N SER A 52 7.29 7.98 -14.48
CA SER A 52 7.38 6.54 -14.21
C SER A 52 8.42 6.30 -13.12
N THR A 53 8.13 5.35 -12.22
CA THR A 53 9.03 5.02 -11.11
C THR A 53 8.83 3.59 -10.61
N HIS A 54 9.91 2.98 -10.16
CA HIS A 54 9.97 1.76 -9.36
C HIS A 54 10.36 2.04 -7.90
N SER A 55 10.50 3.31 -7.51
CA SER A 55 10.91 3.70 -6.16
C SER A 55 9.73 3.86 -5.20
N SER A 56 9.80 3.16 -4.07
CA SER A 56 8.87 3.39 -2.96
C SER A 56 8.99 4.79 -2.34
N HIS A 57 10.14 5.45 -2.46
CA HIS A 57 10.32 6.82 -1.95
C HIS A 57 9.57 7.85 -2.78
N VAL A 58 9.54 7.67 -4.11
CA VAL A 58 8.73 8.51 -5.02
C VAL A 58 7.23 8.29 -4.76
N ALA A 59 6.80 7.02 -4.73
CA ALA A 59 5.40 6.66 -4.51
C ALA A 59 4.87 7.13 -3.15
N ASN A 60 5.70 7.11 -2.11
CA ASN A 60 5.35 7.61 -0.76
C ASN A 60 4.97 9.09 -0.76
N ARG A 61 5.64 9.89 -1.58
CA ARG A 61 5.51 11.35 -1.52
C ARG A 61 4.46 11.90 -2.47
N ALA A 62 4.15 11.14 -3.53
CA ALA A 62 3.08 11.43 -4.45
C ALA A 62 1.70 11.37 -3.76
N ASP A 63 0.78 12.24 -4.21
CA ASP A 63 -0.61 12.17 -3.77
C ASP A 63 -1.29 10.93 -4.36
N PHE A 64 -2.11 10.24 -3.57
CA PHE A 64 -2.82 9.02 -4.02
C PHE A 64 -3.63 9.22 -5.30
N SER A 65 -4.19 10.42 -5.50
CA SER A 65 -4.98 10.73 -6.69
C SER A 65 -4.16 10.80 -7.97
N THR A 66 -2.85 11.01 -7.88
CA THR A 66 -1.95 11.12 -9.04
C THR A 66 -1.31 9.77 -9.42
N ILE A 67 -1.37 8.77 -8.55
CA ILE A 67 -0.79 7.46 -8.81
C ILE A 67 -1.63 6.70 -9.84
N ARG A 68 -0.95 6.13 -10.84
CA ARG A 68 -1.49 5.14 -11.77
C ARG A 68 -0.66 3.88 -11.64
N TYR A 69 -1.29 2.79 -11.19
CA TYR A 69 -0.59 1.57 -10.88
C TYR A 69 -0.64 0.60 -12.06
N PHE A 70 0.51 0.27 -12.61
CA PHE A 70 0.65 -0.63 -13.75
C PHE A 70 0.93 -2.04 -13.23
N ARG A 71 -0.04 -2.94 -13.39
CA ARG A 71 0.10 -4.35 -13.00
C ARG A 71 0.22 -5.23 -14.23
N VAL A 72 1.24 -6.08 -14.26
CA VAL A 72 1.34 -7.12 -15.29
C VAL A 72 0.46 -8.30 -14.86
N GLU A 73 -0.49 -8.65 -15.72
CA GLU A 73 -1.40 -9.77 -15.58
C GLU A 73 -1.26 -10.72 -16.78
N ASN A 74 -1.61 -11.98 -16.58
CA ASN A 74 -1.78 -12.92 -17.68
C ASN A 74 -3.02 -12.50 -18.49
N ASP A 75 -3.01 -12.77 -19.80
CA ASP A 75 -4.18 -12.55 -20.65
C ASP A 75 -5.41 -13.24 -20.02
N PRO A 76 -6.51 -12.53 -19.73
CA PRO A 76 -7.77 -13.14 -19.28
C PRO A 76 -8.27 -14.25 -20.23
N LYS A 77 -7.87 -14.22 -21.50
CA LYS A 77 -8.23 -15.21 -22.52
C LYS A 77 -7.17 -16.29 -22.74
N GLY A 78 -6.08 -16.28 -21.96
CA GLY A 78 -4.98 -17.24 -22.06
C GLY A 78 -4.14 -17.11 -23.34
N GLY A 79 -4.22 -15.98 -24.04
CA GLY A 79 -3.40 -15.69 -25.20
C GLY A 79 -1.93 -15.45 -24.83
N PRO A 80 -1.01 -15.59 -25.80
CA PRO A 80 0.39 -15.27 -25.59
C PRO A 80 0.58 -13.76 -25.45
N GLY A 81 1.13 -13.30 -24.32
CA GLY A 81 1.46 -11.90 -24.09
C GLY A 81 1.38 -11.49 -22.62
N HIS A 82 2.02 -10.37 -22.29
CA HIS A 82 1.87 -9.71 -21.00
C HIS A 82 0.80 -8.62 -21.12
N HIS A 83 -0.25 -8.68 -20.30
CA HIS A 83 -1.31 -7.69 -20.28
C HIS A 83 -1.07 -6.73 -19.12
N ALA A 84 -0.98 -5.44 -19.40
CA ALA A 84 -0.89 -4.43 -18.36
C ALA A 84 -2.30 -3.95 -17.99
N ASN A 85 -2.70 -4.15 -16.74
CA ASN A 85 -3.88 -3.54 -16.17
C ASN A 85 -3.47 -2.26 -15.43
N VAL A 86 -4.11 -1.13 -15.75
CA VAL A 86 -3.81 0.15 -15.11
C VAL A 86 -4.89 0.44 -14.09
N LEU A 87 -4.52 0.40 -12.81
CA LEU A 87 -5.42 0.74 -11.72
C LEU A 87 -5.31 2.23 -11.41
N ASP A 88 -6.45 2.91 -11.46
CA ASP A 88 -6.57 4.30 -11.07
C ASP A 88 -6.97 4.40 -9.60
N LEU A 89 -6.03 4.81 -8.74
CA LEU A 89 -6.25 4.89 -7.30
C LEU A 89 -7.34 5.90 -6.91
N THR A 90 -7.75 6.80 -7.81
CA THR A 90 -8.89 7.68 -7.56
C THR A 90 -10.22 6.92 -7.43
N ASN A 91 -10.33 5.77 -8.13
CA ASN A 91 -11.51 4.91 -8.19
C ASN A 91 -11.60 3.91 -7.03
N ALA A 92 -10.66 3.96 -6.09
CA ALA A 92 -10.68 3.10 -4.91
C ALA A 92 -11.63 3.67 -3.85
N GLU A 93 -12.94 3.56 -4.09
CA GLU A 93 -14.01 4.19 -3.28
C GLU A 93 -14.05 3.67 -1.84
N ASP A 94 -13.78 2.38 -1.63
CA ASP A 94 -13.80 1.74 -0.31
C ASP A 94 -12.52 1.98 0.51
N ILE A 95 -11.53 2.67 -0.06
CA ILE A 95 -10.26 2.97 0.62
C ILE A 95 -10.35 4.31 1.34
N ASN A 96 -10.11 4.30 2.65
CA ASN A 96 -9.94 5.54 3.42
C ASN A 96 -8.62 6.23 3.04
N LYS A 97 -8.68 7.15 2.07
CA LYS A 97 -7.52 7.85 1.49
C LYS A 97 -6.63 8.52 2.53
N LYS A 98 -7.22 9.11 3.59
CA LYS A 98 -6.46 9.80 4.64
C LYS A 98 -5.67 8.83 5.52
N PHE A 99 -6.32 7.72 5.92
CA PHE A 99 -5.65 6.68 6.70
C PHE A 99 -4.55 6.00 5.89
N LEU A 100 -4.85 5.68 4.63
CA LEU A 100 -3.89 5.02 3.75
C LEU A 100 -2.68 5.90 3.45
N HIS A 101 -2.88 7.20 3.20
CA HIS A 101 -1.79 8.15 3.05
C HIS A 101 -0.92 8.20 4.30
N GLN A 102 -1.52 8.32 5.48
CA GLN A 102 -0.77 8.33 6.73
C GLN A 102 0.04 7.04 6.92
N TYR A 103 -0.57 5.89 6.61
CA TYR A 103 0.05 4.61 6.88
C TYR A 103 1.13 4.23 5.85
N LEU A 104 0.91 4.47 4.55
CA LEU A 104 1.91 4.23 3.50
C LEU A 104 3.09 5.19 3.60
N THR A 105 2.87 6.43 4.06
CA THR A 105 3.98 7.34 4.40
C THR A 105 4.86 6.77 5.51
N LEU A 106 4.27 6.08 6.50
CA LEU A 106 4.99 5.56 7.67
C LEU A 106 5.69 4.22 7.42
N THR A 107 5.07 3.33 6.64
CA THR A 107 5.57 1.96 6.43
C THR A 107 6.48 1.79 5.22
N ARG A 108 6.71 2.89 4.47
CA ARG A 108 7.30 2.90 3.13
C ARG A 108 6.40 2.10 2.17
N SER A 109 6.12 2.66 1.00
CA SER A 109 5.24 2.18 -0.06
C SER A 109 5.67 0.85 -0.72
N ASP A 110 6.36 -0.01 0.01
CA ASP A 110 6.85 -1.31 -0.43
C ASP A 110 5.68 -2.19 -0.91
N LEU A 111 4.47 -1.97 -0.38
CA LEU A 111 3.26 -2.66 -0.83
C LEU A 111 2.96 -2.43 -2.32
N PHE A 112 3.22 -1.24 -2.88
CA PHE A 112 2.99 -1.02 -4.32
C PHE A 112 3.92 -1.88 -5.19
N PHE A 113 5.10 -2.21 -4.69
CA PHE A 113 6.10 -2.95 -5.46
C PHE A 113 6.18 -4.43 -5.06
N ALA A 114 5.25 -4.90 -4.22
CA ALA A 114 5.23 -6.25 -3.71
C ALA A 114 4.36 -7.17 -4.58
N ASP A 115 4.86 -8.38 -4.82
CA ASP A 115 4.06 -9.45 -5.43
C ASP A 115 3.11 -10.10 -4.42
N LYS A 116 3.49 -10.06 -3.14
CA LYS A 116 2.76 -10.66 -2.01
C LYS A 116 2.93 -9.82 -0.76
N ALA A 117 1.97 -9.87 0.14
CA ALA A 117 2.05 -9.18 1.42
C ALA A 117 1.89 -10.14 2.60
N ILE A 118 2.63 -9.89 3.68
CA ILE A 118 2.41 -10.50 4.99
C ILE A 118 2.12 -9.36 5.96
N LEU A 119 0.91 -9.33 6.51
CA LEU A 119 0.50 -8.37 7.53
C LEU A 119 0.59 -9.05 8.88
N VAL A 120 1.33 -8.44 9.80
CA VAL A 120 1.51 -8.93 11.16
C VAL A 120 1.01 -7.93 12.17
N GLU A 121 0.44 -8.45 13.26
CA GLU A 121 -0.16 -7.62 14.31
C GLU A 121 0.84 -6.68 15.00
N GLY A 122 2.03 -7.18 15.35
CA GLY A 122 3.01 -6.41 16.11
C GLY A 122 4.48 -6.71 15.80
N THR A 123 5.35 -6.09 16.60
CA THR A 123 6.81 -6.15 16.44
C THR A 123 7.35 -7.56 16.65
N SER A 124 6.74 -8.37 17.51
CA SER A 124 7.17 -9.75 17.79
C SER A 124 7.20 -10.59 16.51
N GLU A 125 6.08 -10.62 15.79
CA GLU A 125 5.93 -11.33 14.53
C GLU A 125 6.83 -10.70 13.46
N ARG A 126 6.96 -9.37 13.45
CA ARG A 126 7.87 -8.67 12.51
C ARG A 126 9.32 -9.13 12.66
N LEU A 127 9.74 -9.56 13.85
CA LEU A 127 11.08 -10.12 14.08
C LEU A 127 11.15 -11.62 13.75
N ILE A 128 10.12 -12.39 14.15
CA ILE A 128 10.11 -13.86 14.02
C ILE A 128 9.87 -14.31 12.57
N VAL A 129 8.92 -13.69 11.86
CA VAL A 129 8.52 -14.09 10.50
C VAL A 129 9.71 -14.07 9.53
N PRO A 130 10.51 -12.99 9.43
CA PRO A 130 11.71 -13.00 8.58
C PRO A 130 12.71 -14.10 8.95
N ALA A 131 12.88 -14.39 10.25
CA ALA A 131 13.78 -15.44 10.71
C ALA A 131 13.27 -16.83 10.31
N ALA A 132 11.96 -17.08 10.44
CA ALA A 132 11.33 -18.31 9.99
C ALA A 132 11.47 -18.50 8.47
N ILE A 133 11.22 -17.45 7.69
CA ILE A 133 11.37 -17.47 6.23
C ILE A 133 12.81 -17.84 5.82
N ARG A 134 13.83 -17.26 6.47
CA ARG A 134 15.24 -17.58 6.16
C ARG A 134 15.64 -19.01 6.53
N ASN A 135 15.01 -19.59 7.54
CA ASN A 135 15.33 -20.93 8.03
C ASN A 135 14.52 -22.04 7.33
N ALA A 136 13.45 -21.67 6.61
CA ALA A 136 12.64 -22.60 5.85
C ALA A 136 13.29 -22.95 4.50
N LYS A 137 13.08 -24.18 4.02
CA LYS A 137 13.56 -24.64 2.71
C LYS A 137 12.63 -24.19 1.56
N HIS A 138 12.45 -22.88 1.42
CA HIS A 138 11.63 -22.28 0.37
C HIS A 138 12.25 -20.98 -0.16
N GLU A 139 11.80 -20.52 -1.31
CA GLU A 139 12.33 -19.33 -2.00
C GLU A 139 11.55 -18.04 -1.70
N LEU A 140 10.73 -18.01 -0.64
CA LEU A 140 9.85 -16.87 -0.37
C LEU A 140 10.62 -15.53 -0.20
N SER A 141 11.85 -15.58 0.30
CA SER A 141 12.71 -14.39 0.45
C SER A 141 13.09 -13.71 -0.87
N SER A 142 12.97 -14.38 -2.02
CA SER A 142 13.26 -13.83 -3.35
C SER A 142 12.01 -13.50 -4.16
N GLN A 143 10.82 -13.54 -3.56
CA GLN A 143 9.52 -13.37 -4.25
C GLN A 143 8.85 -12.02 -3.95
N TYR A 144 9.63 -10.94 -3.79
CA TYR A 144 9.12 -9.57 -3.57
C TYR A 144 7.98 -9.49 -2.54
N VAL A 145 8.19 -10.09 -1.36
CA VAL A 145 7.19 -10.13 -0.30
C VAL A 145 7.34 -8.92 0.62
N ALA A 146 6.30 -8.08 0.71
CA ALA A 146 6.23 -7.02 1.71
C ALA A 146 5.81 -7.57 3.07
N LEU A 147 6.54 -7.21 4.12
CA LEU A 147 6.17 -7.50 5.51
C LEU A 147 5.74 -6.21 6.20
N MET A 148 4.49 -6.14 6.65
CA MET A 148 3.89 -4.93 7.22
C MET A 148 3.40 -5.18 8.64
N GLU A 149 3.81 -4.34 9.58
CA GLU A 149 3.35 -4.36 10.98
C GLU A 149 2.18 -3.40 11.18
N VAL A 150 0.97 -3.93 11.41
CA VAL A 150 -0.27 -3.13 11.50
C VAL A 150 -0.46 -2.41 12.84
N GLY A 151 0.27 -2.80 13.89
CA GLY A 151 0.24 -2.14 15.19
C GLY A 151 -1.06 -2.41 15.97
N GLY A 152 -1.50 -3.68 15.97
CA GLY A 152 -2.72 -4.17 16.60
C GLY A 152 -3.66 -4.88 15.61
N ALA A 153 -4.85 -5.25 16.07
CA ALA A 153 -5.87 -5.99 15.30
C ALA A 153 -6.55 -5.21 14.14
N TYR A 154 -5.80 -4.40 13.40
CA TYR A 154 -6.28 -3.45 12.38
C TYR A 154 -5.97 -3.85 10.92
N ALA A 155 -5.54 -5.08 10.67
CA ALA A 155 -5.24 -5.54 9.32
C ALA A 155 -6.45 -5.46 8.36
N HIS A 156 -7.68 -5.54 8.87
CA HIS A 156 -8.91 -5.34 8.07
C HIS A 156 -9.01 -4.00 7.36
N ILE A 157 -8.31 -2.96 7.84
CA ILE A 157 -8.31 -1.66 7.18
C ILE A 157 -7.60 -1.73 5.82
N PHE A 158 -6.71 -2.70 5.63
CA PHE A 158 -5.97 -2.91 4.38
C PHE A 158 -6.70 -3.79 3.37
N PHE A 159 -7.78 -4.48 3.73
CA PHE A 159 -8.48 -5.38 2.79
C PHE A 159 -8.89 -4.67 1.50
N PRO A 160 -9.53 -3.48 1.56
CA PRO A 160 -9.89 -2.77 0.33
C PRO A 160 -8.69 -2.41 -0.55
N LEU A 161 -7.54 -2.09 0.05
CA LEU A 161 -6.31 -1.80 -0.71
C LEU A 161 -5.71 -3.06 -1.32
N LEU A 162 -5.60 -4.14 -0.55
CA LEU A 162 -5.05 -5.41 -1.01
C LEU A 162 -5.89 -5.99 -2.15
N ASP A 163 -7.22 -5.92 -2.03
CA ASP A 163 -8.17 -6.32 -3.06
C ASP A 163 -8.05 -5.42 -4.30
N PHE A 164 -7.97 -4.10 -4.10
CA PHE A 164 -7.79 -3.14 -5.18
C PHE A 164 -6.51 -3.41 -5.98
N LEU A 165 -5.36 -3.51 -5.28
CA LEU A 165 -4.05 -3.80 -5.90
C LEU A 165 -3.92 -5.25 -6.39
N ARG A 166 -4.85 -6.13 -6.02
CA ARG A 166 -4.84 -7.57 -6.31
C ARG A 166 -3.57 -8.25 -5.81
N ILE A 167 -3.13 -7.87 -4.62
CA ILE A 167 -1.95 -8.44 -3.97
C ILE A 167 -2.40 -9.59 -3.06
N PRO A 168 -1.96 -10.83 -3.31
CA PRO A 168 -2.20 -11.93 -2.39
C PRO A 168 -1.56 -11.65 -1.04
N ALA A 169 -2.36 -11.73 0.03
CA ALA A 169 -1.94 -11.37 1.37
C ALA A 169 -2.13 -12.52 2.37
N LEU A 170 -1.18 -12.66 3.28
CA LEU A 170 -1.27 -13.48 4.49
C LEU A 170 -1.38 -12.55 5.70
N ILE A 171 -2.34 -12.80 6.59
CA ILE A 171 -2.51 -12.05 7.83
C ILE A 171 -2.19 -12.97 8.99
N ILE A 172 -1.29 -12.53 9.87
CA ILE A 172 -0.93 -13.20 11.12
C ILE A 172 -1.34 -12.28 12.26
N THR A 173 -2.32 -12.71 13.04
CA THR A 173 -2.92 -11.93 14.13
C THR A 173 -3.39 -12.88 15.23
N ASP A 174 -3.44 -12.37 16.45
CA ASP A 174 -3.88 -13.15 17.60
C ASP A 174 -5.40 -13.34 17.60
N LEU A 175 -5.86 -14.45 18.20
CA LEU A 175 -7.28 -14.74 18.27
C LEU A 175 -8.03 -13.77 19.22
N ASP A 176 -7.35 -13.17 20.21
CA ASP A 176 -7.95 -12.34 21.25
C ASP A 176 -9.27 -12.90 21.81
N ALA A 177 -9.22 -14.11 22.35
CA ALA A 177 -10.40 -14.81 22.86
C ALA A 177 -11.07 -14.03 24.00
N VAL A 178 -12.38 -13.83 23.89
CA VAL A 178 -13.21 -13.21 24.93
C VAL A 178 -14.36 -14.11 25.33
N GLY A 179 -14.75 -14.02 26.59
CA GLY A 179 -15.87 -14.78 27.15
C GLY A 179 -16.37 -14.18 28.46
N PRO A 180 -17.36 -14.81 29.11
CA PRO A 180 -17.93 -14.31 30.36
C PRO A 180 -16.88 -14.24 31.46
N VAL A 181 -16.78 -13.11 32.15
CA VAL A 181 -15.87 -12.91 33.28
C VAL A 181 -16.66 -12.50 34.51
N ASP A 182 -16.45 -13.20 35.63
CA ASP A 182 -17.14 -12.92 36.89
C ASP A 182 -16.98 -11.45 37.30
N GLY A 183 -18.11 -10.83 37.64
CA GLY A 183 -18.17 -9.42 38.05
C GLY A 183 -18.16 -8.39 36.91
N LYS A 184 -18.13 -8.82 35.63
CA LYS A 184 -18.26 -7.92 34.48
C LYS A 184 -19.57 -8.17 33.72
N LYS A 185 -20.21 -7.08 33.28
CA LYS A 185 -21.41 -7.13 32.41
C LYS A 185 -21.09 -7.41 30.94
N ARG A 186 -19.83 -7.29 30.53
CA ARG A 186 -19.35 -7.52 29.16
C ARG A 186 -18.28 -8.59 29.19
N ASP A 187 -18.24 -9.38 28.13
CA ASP A 187 -17.18 -10.35 27.91
C ASP A 187 -15.81 -9.67 28.01
N GLY A 188 -14.89 -10.37 28.66
CA GLY A 188 -13.51 -9.94 28.85
C GLY A 188 -12.54 -10.95 28.27
N ALA A 189 -11.27 -10.57 28.22
CA ALA A 189 -10.19 -11.47 27.82
C ALA A 189 -10.23 -12.74 28.67
N THR A 190 -10.20 -13.90 28.01
CA THR A 190 -10.24 -15.21 28.64
C THR A 190 -9.26 -16.17 27.96
N THR A 191 -9.07 -17.35 28.53
CA THR A 191 -8.27 -18.38 27.89
C THR A 191 -8.98 -18.92 26.65
N VAL A 192 -8.21 -19.34 25.63
CA VAL A 192 -8.77 -19.72 24.32
C VAL A 192 -9.84 -20.82 24.43
N HIS A 193 -9.66 -21.79 25.34
CA HIS A 193 -10.61 -22.90 25.51
C HIS A 193 -11.93 -22.50 26.20
N GLU A 194 -11.96 -21.36 26.88
CA GLU A 194 -13.14 -20.79 27.54
C GLU A 194 -13.76 -19.64 26.73
N GLY A 195 -13.11 -19.25 25.62
CA GLY A 195 -13.56 -18.17 24.74
C GLY A 195 -14.83 -18.53 23.98
N THR A 196 -15.77 -17.60 23.95
CA THR A 196 -17.02 -17.70 23.19
C THR A 196 -17.02 -16.83 21.93
N SER A 197 -16.19 -15.78 21.90
CA SER A 197 -15.93 -14.99 20.69
C SER A 197 -14.51 -14.41 20.70
N THR A 198 -14.21 -13.53 19.74
CA THR A 198 -12.95 -12.78 19.64
C THR A 198 -13.20 -11.29 19.86
N SER A 199 -12.25 -10.54 20.43
CA SER A 199 -12.25 -9.07 20.33
C SER A 199 -11.56 -8.53 19.08
N ASN A 200 -10.85 -9.37 18.34
CA ASN A 200 -10.06 -8.99 17.17
C ASN A 200 -10.97 -8.53 16.01
N ALA A 201 -10.90 -7.25 15.67
CA ALA A 201 -11.71 -6.65 14.62
C ALA A 201 -11.38 -7.21 13.23
N THR A 202 -10.15 -7.64 13.00
CA THR A 202 -9.72 -8.25 11.74
C THR A 202 -10.41 -9.59 11.52
N ILE A 203 -10.41 -10.46 12.53
CA ILE A 203 -11.07 -11.76 12.46
C ILE A 203 -12.59 -11.60 12.25
N LYS A 204 -13.22 -10.69 13.01
CA LYS A 204 -14.66 -10.37 12.85
C LYS A 204 -15.02 -9.91 11.44
N LYS A 205 -14.18 -9.05 10.85
CA LYS A 205 -14.42 -8.54 9.51
C LYS A 205 -14.20 -9.61 8.44
N TRP A 206 -13.26 -10.52 8.66
CA TRP A 206 -12.98 -11.63 7.75
C TRP A 206 -14.09 -12.69 7.75
N PHE A 207 -14.69 -12.94 8.91
CA PHE A 207 -15.81 -13.87 9.07
C PHE A 207 -17.07 -13.18 9.61
N PRO A 208 -17.76 -12.38 8.77
CA PRO A 208 -18.91 -11.57 9.20
C PRO A 208 -20.11 -12.41 9.66
N ASP A 209 -20.21 -13.68 9.23
CA ASP A 209 -21.37 -14.55 9.50
C ASP A 209 -21.19 -15.47 10.73
N THR A 210 -20.05 -15.41 11.44
CA THR A 210 -19.72 -16.33 12.55
C THR A 210 -19.46 -15.64 13.90
N CYS A 211 -19.91 -14.40 14.08
CA CYS A 211 -19.75 -13.65 15.34
C CYS A 211 -21.07 -13.06 15.82
#